data_AF-A0A7S9L171-F1
#
_entry.id   AF-A0A7S9L171-F1
#
_cell.length_a   1.000
_cell.length_b   1.000
_cell.length_c   1.000
_cell.angle_alpha   90.00
_cell.angle_beta   90.00
_cell.angle_gamma   90.00
#
_symmetry.space_group_name_H-M   'P 1'
#
loop_
_entity.id
_entity.type
_entity.pdbx_description
1 polymer ?
#
loop_
_entity_poly.entity_id
_entity_poly.type
_entity_poly.pdbx_seq_one_letter_code
_entity_poly.pdbx_strand_id
1 'polypeptide(L)'
;MHQKELKKAWYKIGSQNYWIAKTDDPVFTEGSIATCQTIESLQKEIGSGNWCLGQGFSFKNLCFINQIDGGDEWLTIKDDYCFESITFGHFIKSGKFIPII
;
A
#
# COMPACT_ATOMS: atom_id res chain seq x y z
N MET A 1 -17.35 -2.01 6.09
CA MET A 1 -16.90 -3.42 6.15
C MET A 1 -16.05 -3.63 7.40
N HIS A 2 -15.92 -4.85 7.90
CA HIS A 2 -15.02 -5.17 9.02
C HIS A 2 -13.56 -5.18 8.52
N GLN A 3 -12.58 -4.76 9.33
CA GLN A 3 -11.17 -4.63 8.91
C GLN A 3 -10.60 -5.92 8.29
N LYS A 4 -11.01 -7.07 8.81
CA LYS A 4 -10.63 -8.39 8.28
C LYS A 4 -11.11 -8.63 6.85
N GLU A 5 -12.31 -8.17 6.51
CA GLU A 5 -12.88 -8.33 5.18
C GLU A 5 -12.21 -7.39 4.17
N LEU A 6 -11.87 -6.17 4.61
CA LEU A 6 -11.06 -5.25 3.81
C LEU A 6 -9.69 -5.85 3.48
N LYS A 7 -9.01 -6.44 4.46
CA LYS A 7 -7.69 -7.04 4.25
C LYS A 7 -7.70 -8.17 3.22
N LYS A 8 -8.74 -9.02 3.24
CA LYS A 8 -8.96 -10.05 2.22
C LYS A 8 -9.20 -9.45 0.83
N ALA A 9 -10.00 -8.38 0.74
CA ALA A 9 -10.26 -7.69 -0.51
C ALA A 9 -8.96 -7.10 -1.08
N TRP A 10 -8.15 -6.45 -0.26
CA TRP A 10 -6.87 -5.86 -0.66
C TRP A 10 -5.87 -6.92 -1.11
N TYR A 11 -5.77 -8.04 -0.37
CA TYR A 11 -4.96 -9.18 -0.81
C TYR A 11 -5.42 -9.69 -2.18
N LYS A 12 -6.72 -9.93 -2.36
CA LYS A 12 -7.25 -10.39 -3.65
C LYS A 12 -6.91 -9.44 -4.80
N ILE A 13 -7.10 -8.14 -4.62
CA ILE A 13 -6.79 -7.13 -5.63
C ILE A 13 -5.29 -7.07 -5.90
N GLY A 14 -4.45 -7.07 -4.85
CA GLY A 14 -3.00 -7.09 -4.97
C GLY A 14 -2.48 -8.33 -5.71
N SER A 15 -3.01 -9.52 -5.41
CA SER A 15 -2.66 -10.77 -6.09
C SER A 15 -3.06 -10.81 -7.57
N GLN A 16 -3.99 -9.95 -8.00
CA GLN A 16 -4.39 -9.81 -9.41
C GLN A 16 -3.55 -8.78 -10.15
N ASN A 17 -2.77 -7.95 -9.44
CA ASN A 17 -1.90 -6.98 -10.06
C ASN A 17 -0.69 -7.66 -10.71
N TYR A 18 -0.40 -7.30 -11.97
CA TYR A 18 0.61 -7.97 -12.78
C TYR A 18 2.02 -8.00 -12.15
N TRP A 19 2.43 -6.91 -11.49
CA TRP A 19 3.74 -6.82 -10.86
C TRP A 19 3.77 -7.61 -9.56
N ILE A 20 2.81 -7.35 -8.67
CA ILE A 20 2.73 -8.00 -7.36
C ILE A 20 2.53 -9.51 -7.48
N ALA A 21 1.76 -9.99 -8.46
CA ALA A 21 1.53 -11.42 -8.69
C ALA A 21 2.80 -12.21 -9.02
N LYS A 22 3.89 -11.53 -9.41
CA LYS A 22 5.17 -12.15 -9.77
C LYS A 22 6.20 -12.12 -8.65
N THR A 23 5.88 -11.54 -7.49
CA THR A 23 6.83 -11.50 -6.37
C THR A 23 7.01 -12.88 -5.76
N ASP A 24 8.25 -13.27 -5.54
CA ASP A 24 8.67 -14.53 -4.92
C ASP A 24 9.54 -14.32 -3.67
N ASP A 25 10.26 -13.19 -3.56
CA ASP A 25 11.09 -12.82 -2.42
C ASP A 25 10.79 -11.40 -1.87
N PRO A 26 9.87 -11.25 -0.90
CA PRO A 26 9.01 -12.28 -0.31
C PRO A 26 7.74 -12.53 -1.16
N VAL A 27 7.15 -13.71 -1.00
CA VAL A 27 5.82 -14.03 -1.56
C VAL A 27 4.75 -13.09 -0.99
N PHE A 28 3.89 -12.55 -1.86
CA PHE A 28 2.78 -11.69 -1.44
C PHE A 28 1.69 -12.49 -0.71
N THR A 29 1.41 -12.10 0.53
CA THR A 29 0.36 -12.71 1.37
C THR A 29 -0.48 -11.63 2.05
N GLU A 30 -1.57 -12.01 2.71
CA GLU A 30 -2.30 -11.08 3.60
C GLU A 30 -1.39 -10.47 4.69
N GLY A 31 -0.33 -11.18 5.09
CA GLY A 31 0.66 -10.69 6.06
C GLY A 31 1.53 -9.55 5.53
N SER A 32 1.65 -9.40 4.21
CA SER A 32 2.43 -8.35 3.56
C SER A 32 1.84 -6.95 3.73
N ILE A 33 0.58 -6.84 4.18
CA ILE A 33 -0.12 -5.57 4.42
C ILE A 33 -0.11 -5.25 5.93
N ALA A 34 0.66 -4.25 6.33
CA ALA A 34 0.71 -3.75 7.70
C ALA A 34 -0.35 -2.67 7.95
N THR A 35 -1.01 -2.72 9.12
CA THR A 35 -2.04 -1.73 9.49
C THR A 35 -1.47 -0.62 10.35
N CYS A 36 -1.49 0.59 9.80
CA CYS A 36 -1.11 1.84 10.45
C CYS A 36 -2.30 2.37 11.26
N GLN A 37 -2.09 2.68 12.54
CA GLN A 37 -3.14 3.18 13.43
C GLN A 37 -3.33 4.70 13.33
N THR A 38 -2.27 5.42 12.94
CA THR A 38 -2.29 6.88 12.79
C THR A 38 -1.75 7.31 11.43
N ILE A 39 -2.09 8.52 11.02
CA ILE A 39 -1.60 9.09 9.75
C ILE A 39 -0.09 9.29 9.78
N GLU A 40 0.48 9.61 10.94
CA GLU A 40 1.93 9.74 11.14
C GLU A 40 2.62 8.40 11.01
N SER A 41 2.02 7.31 11.52
CA SER A 41 2.56 5.96 11.31
C SER A 41 2.54 5.58 9.84
N LEU A 42 1.47 5.91 9.11
CA LEU A 42 1.41 5.67 7.67
C LEU A 42 2.47 6.47 6.91
N GLN A 43 2.59 7.77 7.21
CA GLN A 43 3.59 8.64 6.58
C GLN A 43 5.01 8.15 6.87
N LYS A 44 5.28 7.72 8.10
CA LYS A 44 6.57 7.17 8.51
C LYS A 44 6.88 5.88 7.77
N GLU A 45 5.94 4.92 7.76
CA GLU A 45 6.12 3.66 7.05
C GLU A 45 6.31 3.94 5.57
N ILE A 46 5.36 4.52 4.83
CA ILE A 46 5.53 4.80 3.39
C ILE A 46 6.83 5.59 3.11
N GLY A 47 7.15 6.57 3.94
CA GLY A 47 8.31 7.45 3.77
C GLY A 47 9.68 6.83 4.09
N SER A 48 9.77 5.67 4.74
CA SER A 48 11.09 5.08 5.06
C SER A 48 11.80 4.47 3.83
N GLY A 49 11.07 4.20 2.74
CA GLY A 49 11.61 3.71 1.47
C GLY A 49 12.15 2.27 1.52
N ASN A 50 12.78 1.84 0.42
CA ASN A 50 13.35 0.48 0.25
C ASN A 50 12.33 -0.65 0.48
N TRP A 51 11.11 -0.47 -0.03
CA TRP A 51 10.05 -1.46 0.10
C TRP A 51 10.19 -2.56 -0.95
N CYS A 52 10.02 -3.81 -0.52
CA CYS A 52 9.91 -4.93 -1.45
C CYS A 52 8.65 -4.77 -2.32
N LEU A 53 8.66 -5.41 -3.48
CA LEU A 53 7.47 -5.59 -4.29
C LEU A 53 6.36 -6.30 -3.48
N GLY A 54 5.14 -5.78 -3.51
CA GLY A 54 4.02 -6.34 -2.74
C GLY A 54 3.99 -5.97 -1.25
N GLN A 55 4.99 -5.26 -0.72
CA GLN A 55 4.91 -4.69 0.63
C GLN A 55 3.79 -3.65 0.68
N GLY A 56 2.90 -3.75 1.67
CA GLY A 56 1.73 -2.88 1.76
C GLY A 56 1.50 -2.25 3.12
N PHE A 57 0.83 -1.11 3.10
CA PHE A 57 0.44 -0.34 4.28
C PHE A 57 -1.04 0.07 4.15
N SER A 58 -1.77 0.01 5.26
CA SER A 58 -3.19 0.37 5.29
C SER A 58 -3.50 1.36 6.40
N PHE A 59 -4.40 2.30 6.14
CA PHE A 59 -4.92 3.25 7.13
C PHE A 59 -6.43 3.42 6.92
N LYS A 60 -7.23 3.21 7.98
CA LYS A 60 -8.69 3.17 7.88
C LYS A 60 -9.13 2.18 6.80
N ASN A 61 -9.83 2.65 5.77
CA ASN A 61 -10.28 1.88 4.61
C ASN A 61 -9.39 2.06 3.37
N LEU A 62 -8.21 2.66 3.51
CA LEU A 62 -7.22 2.81 2.44
C LEU A 62 -6.12 1.74 2.57
N CYS A 63 -5.65 1.25 1.44
CA CYS A 63 -4.50 0.36 1.33
C CYS A 63 -3.63 0.76 0.13
N PHE A 64 -2.33 0.70 0.36
CA PHE A 64 -1.28 1.02 -0.59
C PHE A 64 -0.35 -0.19 -0.67
N ILE A 65 -0.13 -0.73 -1.86
CA ILE A 65 0.74 -1.89 -2.07
C ILE A 65 1.82 -1.50 -3.09
N ASN A 66 3.09 -1.64 -2.72
CA ASN A 66 4.20 -1.24 -3.57
C ASN A 66 4.26 -2.11 -4.83
N GLN A 67 4.39 -1.47 -5.99
CA GLN A 67 4.39 -2.11 -7.32
C GLN A 67 5.76 -2.13 -7.98
N ILE A 68 6.75 -1.43 -7.40
CA ILE A 68 8.11 -1.32 -7.93
C ILE A 68 9.09 -1.64 -6.82
N ASP A 69 9.97 -2.62 -7.06
CA ASP A 69 10.99 -2.99 -6.07
C ASP A 69 11.94 -1.82 -5.75
N GLY A 70 12.08 -1.50 -4.46
CA GLY A 70 12.82 -0.33 -3.98
C GLY A 70 12.23 1.03 -4.40
N GLY A 71 11.08 1.02 -5.07
CA GLY A 71 10.44 2.18 -5.65
C GLY A 71 9.40 2.84 -4.76
N ASP A 72 8.64 3.73 -5.38
CA ASP A 72 7.63 4.56 -4.76
C ASP A 72 6.45 4.72 -5.73
N GLU A 73 5.91 3.58 -6.14
CA GLU A 73 4.69 3.51 -6.95
C GLU A 73 3.75 2.50 -6.31
N TRP A 74 2.58 2.98 -5.92
CA TRP A 74 1.69 2.27 -5.02
C TRP A 74 0.35 2.00 -5.67
N LEU A 75 -0.03 0.72 -5.70
CA LEU A 75 -1.38 0.30 -6.01
C LEU A 75 -2.30 0.82 -4.91
N THR A 76 -3.19 1.76 -5.25
CA THR A 76 -4.06 2.40 -4.26
C THR A 76 -5.45 1.79 -4.30
N ILE A 77 -5.92 1.38 -3.12
CA ILE A 77 -7.19 0.70 -2.92
C ILE A 77 -7.93 1.40 -1.78
N LYS A 78 -9.20 1.73 -2.00
CA LYS A 78 -10.13 2.23 -0.97
C LYS A 78 -11.34 1.32 -0.92
N ASP A 79 -11.67 0.86 0.28
CA ASP A 79 -12.66 -0.18 0.49
C ASP A 79 -12.27 -1.46 -0.30
N ASP A 80 -12.99 -1.79 -1.37
CA ASP A 80 -12.76 -2.94 -2.25
C ASP A 80 -12.57 -2.53 -3.72
N TYR A 81 -12.26 -1.27 -3.97
CA TYR A 81 -12.06 -0.70 -5.31
C TYR A 81 -10.64 -0.19 -5.48
N CYS A 82 -10.05 -0.34 -6.68
CA CYS A 82 -8.71 0.15 -7.01
C CYS A 82 -8.81 1.42 -7.86
N PHE A 83 -8.07 2.47 -7.47
CA PHE A 83 -8.24 3.83 -7.98
C PHE A 83 -7.09 4.34 -8.87
N GLU A 84 -6.18 3.46 -9.32
CA GLU A 84 -4.90 3.76 -10.01
C GLU A 84 -3.66 3.78 -9.08
N SER A 85 -2.49 4.03 -9.67
CA SER A 85 -1.18 4.06 -9.00
C SER A 85 -0.80 5.48 -8.59
N ILE A 86 -0.15 5.63 -7.44
CA ILE A 86 0.32 6.93 -6.93
C ILE A 86 1.77 6.84 -6.42
N THR A 87 2.52 7.94 -6.52
CA THR A 87 3.88 8.09 -5.97
C THR A 87 3.85 9.06 -4.78
N PHE A 88 4.31 8.64 -3.60
CA PHE A 88 4.13 9.42 -2.37
C PHE A 88 5.31 10.30 -1.99
N GLY A 89 6.54 9.91 -2.33
CA GLY A 89 7.77 10.58 -1.95
C GLY A 89 7.82 12.03 -2.38
N HIS A 90 7.23 12.38 -3.54
CA HIS A 90 7.09 13.78 -3.93
C HIS A 90 6.16 14.57 -2.97
N PHE A 91 5.03 13.99 -2.57
CA PHE A 91 4.07 14.64 -1.68
C PHE A 91 4.57 14.73 -0.24
N ILE A 92 5.29 13.71 0.23
CA ILE A 92 5.93 13.73 1.55
C ILE A 92 6.99 14.84 1.59
N LYS A 93 7.89 14.88 0.60
CA LYS A 93 8.95 15.91 0.51
C LYS A 93 8.39 17.33 0.39
N SER A 94 7.23 17.50 -0.26
CA SER A 94 6.58 18.80 -0.42
C SER A 94 5.63 19.18 0.72
N GLY A 95 5.49 18.34 1.76
CA GLY A 95 4.58 18.59 2.89
C GLY A 95 3.09 18.47 2.55
N LYS A 96 2.75 17.87 1.41
CA LYS A 96 1.39 17.74 0.87
C LYS A 96 0.80 16.34 1.07
N PHE A 97 1.41 15.50 1.90
CA PHE A 97 0.94 14.14 2.15
C PHE A 97 -0.44 14.11 2.84
N ILE A 98 -0.62 14.84 3.94
CA ILE A 98 -1.86 14.81 4.74
C ILE A 98 -3.11 15.19 3.90
N PRO A 99 -3.09 16.24 3.05
CA PRO A 99 -4.25 16.59 2.23
C PRO A 99 -4.69 15.56 1.18
N ILE A 100 -3.92 14.50 0.93
CA ILE A 100 -4.18 13.53 -0.15
C ILE A 100 -4.94 12.29 0.33
N ILE A 101 -4.92 12.02 1.64
CA ILE A 101 -5.43 10.78 2.27
C ILE A 101 -6.62 10.99 3.18
#